data_AF-A0A4S0R683-F1
#
_entry.id   AF-A0A4S0R683-F1
#
_cell.length_a   1.000
_cell.length_b   1.000
_cell.length_c   1.000
_cell.angle_alpha   90.00
_cell.angle_beta   90.00
_cell.angle_gamma   90.00
#
_symmetry.space_group_name_H-M   'P 1'
#
loop_
_entity.id
_entity.type
_entity.pdbx_description
1 polymer ?
#
loop_
_entity_poly.entity_id
_entity_poly.type
_entity_poly.pdbx_seq_one_letter_code
_entity_poly.pdbx_strand_id
1 'polypeptide(L)'
;LRASGKDELQDRLYHQIGGTTAVQTLVFDSRRGADDPAVLRVVAAADAIFIAGGDQSRYVRYWKGTPVAAALDAHVRAGKPLGGTSAGLAMLGEYLYGAMDGGSLTSAPALADPLGPATTIET
;
A
#
# COMPACT_ATOMS: atom_id res chain seq x y z
N LEU A 1 2.44 4.26 -5.17
CA LEU A 1 2.05 2.84 -5.37
C LEU A 1 0.55 2.70 -5.19
N ARG A 2 -0.10 1.86 -6.01
CA ARG A 2 -1.55 1.60 -5.94
C ARG A 2 -1.86 0.14 -6.22
N ALA A 3 -2.94 -0.40 -5.67
CA ALA A 3 -3.47 -1.72 -6.03
C ALA A 3 -4.70 -1.65 -6.98
N SER A 4 -5.14 -0.44 -7.35
CA SER A 4 -6.23 -0.16 -8.30
C SER A 4 -6.25 1.33 -8.71
N GLY A 5 -7.07 1.69 -9.69
CA GLY A 5 -7.22 3.08 -10.19
C GLY A 5 -6.17 3.49 -11.23
N LYS A 6 -6.02 4.81 -11.46
CA LYS A 6 -5.13 5.41 -12.47
C LYS A 6 -4.04 6.30 -11.85
N ASP A 7 -3.67 7.41 -12.47
CA ASP A 7 -2.52 8.28 -12.17
C ASP A 7 -2.89 9.67 -11.61
N GLU A 8 -4.12 9.87 -11.16
CA GLU A 8 -4.62 11.17 -10.66
C GLU A 8 -3.73 11.83 -9.59
N LEU A 9 -3.09 11.04 -8.72
CA LEU A 9 -2.16 11.58 -7.71
C LEU A 9 -0.86 12.12 -8.34
N GLN A 10 -0.41 11.50 -9.42
CA GLN A 10 0.82 11.90 -10.11
C GLN A 10 0.68 13.27 -10.75
N ASP A 11 -0.44 13.54 -11.41
CA ASP A 11 -0.74 14.87 -11.98
C ASP A 11 -0.69 15.96 -10.90
N ARG A 12 -1.36 15.71 -9.77
CA ARG A 12 -1.37 16.66 -8.64
C ARG A 12 0.01 16.89 -8.03
N LEU A 13 0.79 15.83 -7.79
CA LEU A 13 2.14 15.95 -7.22
C LEU A 13 3.08 16.72 -8.15
N TYR A 14 3.04 16.41 -9.44
CA TYR A 14 3.97 16.98 -10.41
C TYR A 14 3.58 18.41 -10.82
N HIS A 15 2.30 18.66 -11.11
CA HIS A 15 1.84 19.94 -11.67
C HIS A 15 1.29 20.94 -10.65
N GLN A 16 0.67 20.49 -9.55
CA GLN A 16 0.01 21.41 -8.61
C GLN A 16 0.84 21.69 -7.36
N ILE A 17 1.49 20.68 -6.80
CA ILE A 17 2.36 20.83 -5.62
C ILE A 17 3.77 21.25 -6.07
N GLY A 18 4.33 20.57 -7.07
CA GLY A 18 5.66 20.86 -7.61
C GLY A 18 6.80 20.48 -6.65
N GLY A 19 8.03 20.82 -7.02
CA GLY A 19 9.24 20.52 -6.25
C GLY A 19 9.78 19.09 -6.42
N THR A 20 9.17 18.30 -7.31
CA THR A 20 9.63 16.95 -7.67
C THR A 20 10.28 16.94 -9.06
N THR A 21 11.34 16.15 -9.24
CA THR A 21 12.01 16.01 -10.55
C THR A 21 11.31 14.98 -11.45
N ALA A 22 10.64 13.99 -10.84
CA ALA A 22 9.85 13.00 -11.53
C ALA A 22 8.79 12.40 -10.57
N VAL A 23 7.68 11.95 -11.14
CA VAL A 23 6.65 11.19 -10.41
C VAL A 23 6.23 10.01 -11.28
N GLN A 24 6.18 8.81 -10.70
CA GLN A 24 5.75 7.59 -11.39
C GLN A 24 4.70 6.83 -10.59
N THR A 25 3.57 6.54 -11.22
CA THR A 25 2.53 5.69 -10.66
C THR A 25 2.76 4.23 -11.05
N LEU A 26 2.89 3.37 -10.04
CA LEU A 26 2.89 1.92 -10.19
C LEU A 26 1.56 1.35 -9.70
N VAL A 27 0.84 0.65 -10.59
CA VAL A 27 -0.44 -0.01 -10.30
C VAL A 27 -0.24 -1.52 -10.32
N PHE A 28 -0.55 -2.18 -9.21
CA PHE A 28 -0.52 -3.63 -9.08
C PHE A 28 -1.91 -4.20 -9.34
N ASP A 29 -2.06 -4.97 -10.40
CA ASP A 29 -3.29 -5.72 -10.69
C ASP A 29 -3.27 -7.13 -10.10
N SER A 30 -2.09 -7.64 -9.77
CA SER A 30 -1.80 -9.00 -9.35
C SER A 30 -0.51 -9.08 -8.53
N ARG A 31 -0.32 -10.20 -7.81
CA ARG A 31 0.90 -10.50 -7.04
C ARG A 31 2.16 -10.54 -7.90
N ARG A 32 2.07 -10.95 -9.18
CA ARG A 32 3.21 -11.06 -10.10
C ARG A 32 3.99 -9.75 -10.25
N GLY A 33 3.30 -8.60 -10.20
CA GLY A 33 3.97 -7.29 -10.29
C GLY A 33 4.92 -7.03 -9.12
N ALA A 34 4.74 -7.72 -7.99
CA ALA A 34 5.58 -7.58 -6.80
C ALA A 34 6.94 -8.28 -6.90
N ASP A 35 7.14 -9.10 -7.93
CA ASP A 35 8.39 -9.76 -8.27
C ASP A 35 9.05 -9.14 -9.51
N ASP A 36 8.42 -8.15 -10.16
CA ASP A 36 8.91 -7.57 -11.41
C ASP A 36 10.19 -6.73 -11.16
N PRO A 37 11.34 -7.08 -11.78
CA PRO A 37 12.59 -6.34 -11.58
C PRO A 37 12.51 -4.86 -11.95
N ALA A 38 11.67 -4.47 -12.92
CA ALA A 38 11.48 -3.08 -13.28
C ALA A 38 10.75 -2.30 -12.18
N VAL A 39 9.72 -2.91 -11.57
CA VAL A 39 9.02 -2.35 -10.41
C VAL A 39 9.97 -2.18 -9.23
N LEU A 40 10.76 -3.20 -8.93
CA LEU A 40 11.73 -3.17 -7.83
C LEU A 40 12.79 -2.08 -8.00
N ARG A 41 13.29 -1.87 -9.24
CA ARG A 41 14.21 -0.77 -9.52
C ARG A 41 13.60 0.60 -9.25
N VAL A 42 12.34 0.81 -9.66
CA VAL A 42 11.63 2.08 -9.41
C VAL A 42 11.42 2.31 -7.92
N VAL A 43 10.99 1.28 -7.18
CA VAL A 43 10.78 1.37 -5.72
C VAL A 43 12.10 1.68 -4.99
N ALA A 44 13.19 0.99 -5.33
CA ALA A 44 14.49 1.19 -4.69
C ALA A 44 15.09 2.58 -4.97
N ALA A 45 14.85 3.13 -6.16
CA ALA A 45 15.35 4.44 -6.57
C ALA A 45 14.54 5.63 -6.02
N ALA A 46 13.32 5.40 -5.53
CA ALA A 46 12.44 6.48 -5.07
C ALA A 46 13.04 7.25 -3.89
N ASP A 47 12.89 8.57 -3.88
CA ASP A 47 13.25 9.41 -2.72
C ASP A 47 12.12 9.48 -1.69
N ALA A 48 10.88 9.35 -2.14
CA ALA A 48 9.69 9.25 -1.31
C ALA A 48 8.67 8.31 -1.95
N ILE A 49 7.91 7.58 -1.13
CA ILE A 49 6.86 6.68 -1.60
C ILE A 49 5.54 7.04 -0.93
N PHE A 50 4.48 7.10 -1.73
CA PHE A 50 3.11 7.25 -1.25
C PHE A 50 2.25 6.07 -1.70
N ILE A 51 1.53 5.43 -0.77
CA ILE A 51 0.60 4.32 -1.03
C ILE A 51 -0.83 4.87 -1.05
N ALA A 52 -1.50 4.76 -2.19
CA ALA A 52 -2.86 5.27 -2.33
C ALA A 52 -3.89 4.43 -1.54
N GLY A 53 -5.07 5.01 -1.32
CA GLY A 53 -6.23 4.29 -0.81
C GLY A 53 -6.78 3.25 -1.79
N GLY A 54 -7.84 2.57 -1.38
CA GLY A 54 -8.49 1.51 -2.14
C GLY A 54 -8.90 0.37 -1.21
N ASP A 55 -8.68 -0.86 -1.67
CA ASP A 55 -8.96 -2.08 -0.92
C ASP A 55 -7.65 -2.63 -0.34
N GLN A 56 -7.52 -2.61 0.99
CA GLN A 56 -6.36 -3.11 1.72
C GLN A 56 -6.08 -4.60 1.48
N SER A 57 -7.13 -5.42 1.24
CA SER A 57 -6.96 -6.85 1.03
C SER A 57 -6.15 -7.15 -0.23
N ARG A 58 -6.24 -6.28 -1.26
CA ARG A 58 -5.42 -6.38 -2.48
C ARG A 58 -3.95 -6.12 -2.17
N TYR A 59 -3.64 -5.09 -1.37
CA TYR A 59 -2.26 -4.83 -0.97
C TYR A 59 -1.66 -5.99 -0.18
N VAL A 60 -2.40 -6.54 0.80
CA VAL A 60 -1.97 -7.74 1.54
C VAL A 60 -1.70 -8.90 0.58
N ARG A 61 -2.68 -9.28 -0.27
CA ARG A 61 -2.55 -10.41 -1.20
C ARG A 61 -1.38 -10.23 -2.17
N TYR A 62 -1.14 -9.01 -2.65
CA TYR A 62 -0.15 -8.74 -3.68
C TYR A 62 1.26 -8.55 -3.12
N TRP A 63 1.42 -8.00 -1.91
CA TRP A 63 2.73 -7.57 -1.42
C TRP A 63 3.25 -8.36 -0.23
N LYS A 64 2.39 -8.95 0.61
CA LYS A 64 2.85 -9.68 1.81
C LYS A 64 3.79 -10.81 1.42
N GLY A 65 4.99 -10.83 2.00
CA GLY A 65 6.02 -11.82 1.72
C GLY A 65 6.59 -11.79 0.30
N THR A 66 6.56 -10.64 -0.39
CA THR A 66 7.18 -10.47 -1.72
C THR A 66 8.38 -9.51 -1.68
N PRO A 67 9.20 -9.48 -2.75
CA PRO A 67 10.29 -8.53 -2.89
C PRO A 67 9.88 -7.05 -2.77
N VAL A 68 8.66 -6.67 -3.21
CA VAL A 68 8.17 -5.29 -3.02
C VAL A 68 8.01 -4.93 -1.54
N ALA A 69 7.50 -5.84 -0.70
CA ALA A 69 7.43 -5.57 0.75
C ALA A 69 8.83 -5.37 1.34
N ALA A 70 9.78 -6.24 1.00
CA ALA A 70 11.17 -6.10 1.44
C ALA A 70 11.82 -4.80 0.94
N ALA A 71 11.49 -4.35 -0.28
CA ALA A 71 11.97 -3.09 -0.83
C ALA A 71 11.38 -1.87 -0.11
N LEU A 72 10.11 -1.93 0.31
CA LEU A 72 9.47 -0.89 1.12
C LEU A 72 10.12 -0.79 2.51
N ASP A 73 10.39 -1.91 3.16
CA ASP A 73 11.10 -1.94 4.44
C ASP A 73 12.52 -1.37 4.30
N ALA A 74 13.22 -1.70 3.21
CA ALA A 74 14.53 -1.14 2.90
C ALA A 74 14.48 0.37 2.68
N HIS A 75 13.45 0.88 2.00
CA HIS A 75 13.23 2.31 1.79
C HIS A 75 13.06 3.06 3.12
N VAL A 76 12.22 2.54 4.02
CA VAL A 76 12.03 3.12 5.36
C VAL A 76 13.32 3.05 6.18
N ARG A 77 14.02 1.91 6.16
CA ARG A 77 15.31 1.74 6.87
C ARG A 77 16.39 2.69 6.38
N ALA A 78 16.34 3.11 5.12
CA ALA A 78 17.21 4.14 4.56
C ALA A 78 16.86 5.58 5.01
N GLY A 79 15.85 5.75 5.88
CA GLY A 79 15.40 7.05 6.38
C GLY A 79 14.57 7.84 5.36
N LYS A 80 14.12 7.19 4.28
CA LYS A 80 13.35 7.84 3.24
C LYS A 80 11.86 7.88 3.59
N PRO A 81 11.13 8.98 3.27
CA PRO A 81 9.72 9.09 3.58
C PRO A 81 8.87 8.01 2.89
N LEU A 82 8.01 7.37 3.68
CA LEU A 82 6.93 6.48 3.24
C LEU A 82 5.62 6.96 3.87
N GLY A 83 4.60 7.19 3.05
CA GLY A 83 3.27 7.60 3.53
C GLY A 83 2.16 6.87 2.81
N GLY A 84 0.93 7.03 3.29
CA GLY A 84 -0.24 6.45 2.64
C GLY A 84 -1.55 7.04 3.15
N THR A 85 -2.64 6.75 2.44
CA THR A 85 -3.99 7.20 2.80
C THR A 85 -4.99 6.05 2.79
N SER A 86 -5.95 6.04 3.73
CA SER A 86 -6.98 5.00 3.84
C SER A 86 -6.35 3.59 3.87
N ALA A 87 -6.64 2.70 2.91
CA ALA A 87 -5.99 1.39 2.80
C ALA A 87 -4.45 1.49 2.78
N GLY A 88 -3.89 2.48 2.08
CA GLY A 88 -2.44 2.68 2.05
C GLY A 88 -1.85 3.12 3.38
N LEU A 89 -2.62 3.82 4.23
CA LEU A 89 -2.23 4.15 5.60
C LEU A 89 -2.24 2.88 6.47
N ALA A 90 -3.24 2.02 6.32
CA ALA A 90 -3.34 0.76 7.07
C ALA A 90 -2.13 -0.15 6.81
N MET A 91 -1.62 -0.18 5.57
CA MET A 91 -0.44 -0.95 5.19
C MET A 91 0.88 -0.50 5.84
N LEU A 92 0.91 0.64 6.55
CA LEU A 92 2.12 1.11 7.24
C LEU A 92 2.28 0.52 8.65
N GLY A 93 1.24 -0.13 9.18
CA GLY A 93 1.26 -0.73 10.52
C GLY A 93 1.86 -2.14 10.52
N GLU A 94 2.44 -2.53 11.66
CA GLU A 94 2.82 -3.93 11.94
C GLU A 94 1.58 -4.85 12.04
N TYR A 95 0.46 -4.29 12.51
CA TYR A 95 -0.84 -4.96 12.56
C TYR A 95 -1.86 -4.10 11.82
N LEU A 96 -2.69 -4.72 10.97
CA LEU A 96 -3.70 -4.00 10.22
C LEU A 96 -4.98 -4.82 10.02
N TYR A 97 -6.14 -4.15 9.98
CA TYR A 97 -7.40 -4.78 9.57
C TYR A 97 -7.43 -4.92 8.04
N GLY A 98 -7.20 -6.14 7.55
CA GLY A 98 -6.99 -6.45 6.13
C GLY A 98 -8.26 -6.54 5.29
N ALA A 99 -9.46 -6.55 5.89
CA ALA A 99 -10.73 -6.74 5.18
C ALA A 99 -10.70 -7.97 4.25
N MET A 100 -10.10 -9.07 4.73
CA MET A 100 -9.72 -10.21 3.89
C MET A 100 -10.91 -11.02 3.38
N ASP A 101 -12.07 -10.84 4.00
CA ASP A 101 -13.37 -11.38 3.60
C ASP A 101 -14.09 -10.54 2.51
N GLY A 102 -13.48 -9.43 2.07
CA GLY A 102 -14.04 -8.51 1.08
C GLY A 102 -15.07 -7.53 1.64
N GLY A 103 -15.27 -7.50 2.96
CA GLY A 103 -16.21 -6.63 3.65
C GLY A 103 -15.55 -5.55 4.51
N SER A 104 -16.37 -4.65 5.03
CA SER A 104 -15.97 -3.69 6.05
C SER A 104 -16.60 -4.07 7.39
N LEU A 105 -15.77 -4.21 8.42
CA LEU A 105 -16.23 -4.43 9.77
C LEU A 105 -16.53 -3.09 10.45
N THR A 106 -17.76 -2.91 10.93
CA THR A 106 -18.17 -1.72 11.70
C THR A 106 -18.09 -1.98 13.20
N SER A 107 -18.13 -0.92 14.02
CA SER A 107 -17.86 -1.02 15.46
C SER A 107 -18.82 -1.96 16.20
N ALA A 108 -20.12 -1.95 15.88
CA ALA A 108 -21.10 -2.78 16.58
C ALA A 108 -20.84 -4.29 16.45
N PRO A 109 -20.72 -4.87 15.23
CA PRO A 109 -20.36 -6.29 15.10
C PRO A 109 -18.94 -6.60 15.59
N ALA A 110 -17.97 -5.69 15.44
CA ALA A 110 -16.61 -5.90 15.97
C ALA A 110 -16.58 -6.03 17.49
N LEU A 111 -17.35 -5.20 18.20
CA LEU A 111 -17.40 -5.25 19.67
C LEU A 111 -18.19 -6.45 20.18
N ALA A 112 -19.17 -6.93 19.41
CA ALA A 112 -19.95 -8.13 19.76
C ALA A 112 -19.14 -9.42 19.62
N ASP A 113 -18.23 -9.49 18.64
CA ASP A 113 -17.34 -10.65 18.42
C ASP A 113 -15.94 -10.20 17.95
N PRO A 114 -15.09 -9.67 18.87
CA PRO A 114 -13.81 -9.06 18.50
C PRO A 114 -12.78 -10.05 17.97
N LEU A 115 -12.93 -11.35 18.25
CA LEU A 115 -12.06 -12.41 17.73
C LEU A 115 -12.75 -13.23 16.63
N GLY A 116 -13.90 -12.75 16.16
CA GLY A 116 -14.69 -13.40 15.13
C GLY A 116 -14.00 -13.43 13.77
N PRO A 117 -14.49 -14.27 12.85
CA PRO A 117 -13.87 -14.47 11.53
C PRO A 117 -13.86 -13.20 10.65
N ALA A 118 -14.72 -12.23 10.94
CA ALA A 118 -14.73 -10.94 10.24
C ALA A 118 -13.57 -10.02 10.69
N THR A 119 -12.98 -10.23 11.88
CA THR A 119 -11.84 -9.46 12.40
C THR A 119 -10.54 -9.96 11.79
N THR A 120 -10.35 -9.68 10.51
CA THR A 120 -9.22 -10.15 9.70
C THR A 120 -7.95 -9.31 9.92
N ILE A 121 -7.31 -9.46 11.07
CA ILE A 121 -6.04 -8.79 11.39
C ILE A 121 -4.86 -9.49 10.70
N GLU A 122 -4.07 -8.73 9.97
CA GLU A 122 -2.87 -9.16 9.27
C GLU A 122 -1.61 -8.59 9.91
N THR A 123 -0.50 -9.32 9.73
CA THR A 123 0.88 -8.98 10.13
C THR A 123 1.85 -9.10 8.96
#